data_AF-A0A2S5N3F6-F1
#
_entry.id   AF-A0A2S5N3F6-F1
#
_cell.length_a   1.000
_cell.length_b   1.000
_cell.length_c   1.000
_cell.angle_alpha   90.00
_cell.angle_beta   90.00
_cell.angle_gamma   90.00
#
_symmetry.space_group_name_H-M   'P 1'
#
loop_
_entity.id
_entity.type
_entity.pdbx_description
1 polymer ?
#
loop_
_entity_poly.entity_id
_entity_poly.type
_entity_poly.pdbx_seq_one_letter_code
_entity_poly.pdbx_strand_id
1 'polypeptide(L)'
;MIKNLVLLKIAEPFVELFQFIGDHRYGALSLLALVGAVAARNVPLAGAALSKGLFALAIGLSCFDGGYSWRAAIDREAWDRAEASRLAAELAEHGRREAAIAKARVAAVAEARAQAALEAYREKILKESDYASRENDRRPCLPASSVVRLNRIR
;
A
#
# COMPACT_ATOMS: atom_id res chain seq x y z
N MET A 1 -29.59 9.46 -32.41
CA MET A 1 -28.97 9.61 -31.08
C MET A 1 -29.89 10.20 -30.00
N ILE A 2 -30.90 11.02 -30.33
CA ILE A 2 -31.77 11.68 -29.32
C ILE A 2 -32.71 10.71 -28.58
N LYS A 3 -33.15 9.60 -29.21
CA LYS A 3 -34.09 8.64 -28.59
C LYS A 3 -33.50 7.85 -27.40
N ASN A 4 -32.19 7.59 -27.38
CA ASN A 4 -31.55 6.85 -26.28
C ASN A 4 -31.31 7.71 -25.04
N LEU A 5 -31.17 9.03 -25.20
CA LEU A 5 -30.99 9.96 -24.08
C LEU A 5 -32.31 10.15 -23.29
N VAL A 6 -33.45 10.10 -23.98
CA VAL A 6 -34.78 10.23 -23.37
C VAL A 6 -35.15 8.96 -22.60
N LEU A 7 -34.81 7.78 -23.11
CA LEU A 7 -34.99 6.51 -22.41
C LEU A 7 -34.14 6.40 -21.14
N LEU A 8 -32.91 6.95 -21.12
CA LEU A 8 -32.09 6.99 -19.90
C LEU A 8 -32.66 7.93 -18.83
N LYS A 9 -33.13 9.13 -19.22
CA LYS A 9 -33.75 10.08 -18.27
C LYS A 9 -35.09 9.58 -17.71
N ILE A 10 -35.83 8.77 -18.46
CA ILE A 10 -37.05 8.13 -17.97
C ILE A 10 -36.71 6.95 -17.07
N ALA A 11 -35.62 6.21 -17.34
CA ALA A 11 -35.22 5.03 -16.58
C ALA A 11 -34.45 5.33 -15.29
N GLU A 12 -33.72 6.45 -15.19
CA GLU A 12 -33.03 6.90 -13.97
C GLU A 12 -33.88 6.81 -12.70
N PRO A 13 -35.11 7.39 -12.64
CA PRO A 13 -35.94 7.29 -11.45
C PRO A 13 -36.41 5.86 -11.17
N PHE A 14 -36.49 4.98 -12.17
CA PHE A 14 -36.83 3.57 -11.94
C PHE A 14 -35.64 2.77 -11.43
N VAL A 15 -34.42 3.05 -11.89
CA VAL A 15 -33.20 2.40 -11.39
C VAL A 15 -32.95 2.80 -9.94
N GLU A 16 -33.12 4.07 -9.59
CA GLU A 16 -33.06 4.54 -8.20
C GLU A 16 -34.18 3.93 -7.35
N LEU A 17 -35.41 3.83 -7.87
CA LEU A 17 -36.53 3.19 -7.17
C LEU A 17 -36.32 1.67 -6.98
N PHE A 18 -35.74 0.97 -7.95
CA PHE A 18 -35.44 -0.46 -7.83
C PHE A 18 -34.22 -0.73 -6.95
N GLN A 19 -33.22 0.16 -6.91
CA GLN A 19 -32.13 0.10 -5.94
C GLN A 19 -32.63 0.42 -4.53
N PHE A 20 -33.54 1.39 -4.40
CA PHE A 20 -34.23 1.69 -3.14
C PHE A 20 -35.07 0.50 -2.67
N ILE A 21 -35.87 -0.14 -3.53
CA ILE A 21 -36.66 -1.34 -3.16
C ILE A 21 -35.77 -2.57 -2.94
N GLY A 22 -34.66 -2.68 -3.68
CA GLY A 22 -33.69 -3.77 -3.61
C GLY A 22 -32.74 -3.69 -2.42
N ASP A 23 -32.61 -2.53 -1.78
CA ASP A 23 -31.96 -2.42 -0.48
C ASP A 23 -32.89 -3.07 0.56
N HIS A 24 -32.40 -4.16 1.15
CA HIS A 24 -33.10 -5.11 2.02
C HIS A 24 -33.80 -4.43 3.21
N ARG A 25 -33.38 -3.21 3.54
CA ARG A 25 -33.92 -2.33 4.58
C ARG A 25 -35.28 -1.73 4.22
N TYR A 26 -35.45 -1.30 2.97
CA TYR A 26 -36.73 -0.78 2.48
C TYR A 26 -37.69 -1.89 2.06
N GLY A 27 -37.20 -3.09 1.76
CA GLY A 27 -38.03 -4.27 1.52
C GLY A 27 -38.92 -4.63 2.72
N ALA A 28 -38.36 -4.61 3.94
CA ALA A 28 -39.11 -4.88 5.17
C ALA A 28 -40.15 -3.78 5.47
N LEU A 29 -39.80 -2.51 5.25
CA LEU A 29 -40.70 -1.37 5.42
C LEU A 29 -41.85 -1.39 4.41
N SER A 30 -41.54 -1.74 3.15
CA SER A 30 -42.52 -1.90 2.06
C SER A 30 -43.47 -3.05 2.36
N LEU A 31 -42.96 -4.16 2.90
CA LEU A 31 -43.76 -5.31 3.31
C LEU A 31 -44.71 -4.95 4.47
N LEU A 32 -44.25 -4.24 5.49
CA LEU A 32 -45.09 -3.78 6.60
C LEU A 32 -46.22 -2.85 6.14
N ALA A 33 -45.90 -1.92 5.23
CA ALA A 33 -46.90 -1.03 4.64
C ALA A 33 -47.92 -1.79 3.77
N LEU A 34 -47.47 -2.75 2.96
CA LEU A 34 -48.32 -3.59 2.12
C LEU A 34 -49.25 -4.47 2.97
N VAL A 35 -48.71 -5.14 4.00
CA VAL A 35 -49.49 -5.96 4.95
C VAL A 35 -50.51 -5.10 5.71
N GLY A 36 -50.11 -3.89 6.13
CA GLY A 36 -51.03 -2.92 6.74
C GLY A 36 -52.15 -2.48 5.80
N ALA A 37 -51.88 -2.27 4.52
CA ALA A 37 -52.89 -1.92 3.52
C ALA A 37 -53.86 -3.10 3.24
N VAL A 38 -53.34 -4.32 3.17
CA VAL A 38 -54.13 -5.54 2.97
C VAL A 38 -55.01 -5.85 4.19
N ALA A 39 -54.49 -5.65 5.40
CA ALA A 39 -55.25 -5.83 6.64
C ALA A 39 -56.40 -4.82 6.77
N ALA A 40 -56.19 -3.55 6.37
CA ALA A 40 -57.24 -2.52 6.35
C ALA A 40 -58.42 -2.88 5.44
N ARG A 41 -58.15 -3.58 4.32
CA ARG A 41 -59.16 -3.94 3.33
C ARG A 41 -59.97 -5.19 3.71
N ASN A 42 -59.35 -6.15 4.38
CA ASN A 42 -59.90 -7.49 4.54
C ASN A 42 -60.34 -7.85 5.98
N VAL A 43 -60.03 -7.02 6.98
CA VAL A 43 -60.41 -7.29 8.39
C VAL A 43 -61.47 -6.28 8.85
N PRO A 44 -62.76 -6.66 8.86
CA PRO A 44 -63.82 -5.79 9.36
C PRO A 44 -63.66 -5.63 10.88
N LEU A 45 -63.74 -4.39 11.36
CA LEU A 45 -63.48 -3.91 12.74
C LEU A 45 -62.02 -3.64 13.16
N ALA A 46 -61.08 -4.59 13.02
CA ALA A 46 -59.71 -4.39 13.53
C ALA A 46 -58.70 -3.89 12.48
N GLY A 47 -59.01 -4.00 11.18
CA GLY A 47 -58.07 -3.74 10.09
C GLY A 47 -57.53 -2.30 10.05
N ALA A 48 -58.36 -1.31 10.37
CA ALA A 48 -57.95 0.10 10.35
C ALA A 48 -56.96 0.44 11.48
N ALA A 49 -57.15 -0.12 12.68
CA ALA A 49 -56.24 0.07 13.80
C ALA A 49 -54.91 -0.65 13.57
N LEU A 50 -54.97 -1.88 13.03
CA LEU A 50 -53.80 -2.70 12.73
C LEU A 50 -52.96 -2.08 11.60
N SER A 51 -53.60 -1.51 10.59
CA SER A 51 -52.95 -0.75 9.52
C SER A 51 -52.20 0.48 10.04
N LYS A 52 -52.86 1.32 10.85
CA LYS A 52 -52.23 2.51 11.46
C LYS A 52 -51.02 2.15 12.32
N GLY A 53 -51.12 1.07 13.10
CA GLY A 53 -50.02 0.57 13.92
C GLY A 53 -48.81 0.13 13.07
N LEU A 54 -49.06 -0.62 11.99
CA LEU A 54 -48.00 -1.07 11.08
C LEU A 54 -47.36 0.09 10.31
N PHE A 55 -48.13 1.08 9.88
CA PHE A 55 -47.59 2.30 9.26
C PHE A 55 -46.74 3.11 10.25
N ALA A 56 -47.18 3.28 11.50
CA ALA A 56 -46.40 3.97 12.52
C ALA A 56 -45.07 3.25 12.82
N LEU A 57 -45.10 1.91 12.89
CA LEU A 57 -43.89 1.10 13.06
C LEU A 57 -42.94 1.22 11.86
N ALA A 58 -43.46 1.21 10.63
CA ALA A 58 -42.65 1.41 9.44
C ALA A 58 -41.97 2.80 9.44
N ILE A 59 -42.71 3.85 9.78
CA ILE A 59 -42.14 5.20 9.89
C ILE A 59 -41.07 5.24 10.99
N GLY A 60 -41.34 4.72 12.19
CA GLY A 60 -40.37 4.69 13.28
C GLY A 60 -39.08 3.94 12.95
N LEU A 61 -39.19 2.76 12.33
CA LEU A 61 -38.05 1.96 11.89
C LEU A 61 -37.26 2.66 10.77
N SER A 62 -37.94 3.31 9.84
CA SER A 62 -37.30 4.08 8.75
C SER A 62 -36.47 5.26 9.27
N CYS A 63 -36.97 6.00 10.25
CA CYS A 63 -36.23 7.09 10.88
C CYS A 63 -35.00 6.60 11.65
N PHE A 64 -35.12 5.45 12.34
CA PHE A 64 -34.01 4.88 13.09
C PHE A 64 -32.91 4.34 12.16
N ASP A 65 -33.27 3.63 11.10
CA ASP A 65 -32.32 3.10 10.11
C ASP A 65 -31.69 4.22 9.27
N GLY A 66 -32.45 5.25 8.90
CA GLY A 66 -31.92 6.46 8.27
C GLY A 66 -30.88 7.17 9.14
N GLY A 67 -31.14 7.30 10.44
CA GLY A 67 -30.18 7.86 11.39
C GLY A 67 -28.91 7.02 11.56
N TYR A 68 -29.05 5.68 11.59
CA TYR A 68 -27.91 4.77 11.71
C TYR A 68 -27.06 4.75 10.44
N SER A 69 -27.69 4.74 9.25
CA SER A 69 -26.98 4.78 7.97
C SER A 69 -26.21 6.08 7.77
N TRP A 70 -26.80 7.22 8.16
CA TRP A 70 -26.11 8.51 8.16
C TRP A 70 -24.88 8.51 9.07
N ARG A 71 -25.01 7.99 10.29
CA ARG A 71 -23.89 7.92 11.23
C ARG A 71 -22.80 6.96 10.75
N ALA A 72 -23.18 5.82 10.19
CA ALA A 72 -22.26 4.86 9.59
C ALA A 72 -21.53 5.42 8.35
N ALA A 73 -22.12 6.40 7.64
CA ALA A 73 -21.43 7.11 6.56
C ALA A 73 -20.37 8.06 7.12
N ILE A 74 -20.69 8.84 8.16
CA ILE A 74 -19.74 9.72 8.84
C ILE A 74 -18.56 8.91 9.41
N ASP A 75 -18.84 7.79 10.06
CA ASP A 75 -17.80 6.95 10.65
C ASP A 75 -16.90 6.32 9.57
N ARG A 76 -17.46 5.94 8.42
CA ARG A 76 -16.69 5.49 7.26
C ARG A 76 -15.81 6.60 6.68
N GLU A 77 -16.33 7.81 6.50
CA GLU A 77 -15.53 8.93 6.03
C GLU A 77 -14.40 9.30 7.00
N ALA A 78 -14.62 9.16 8.31
CA ALA A 78 -13.59 9.36 9.32
C ALA A 78 -12.53 8.26 9.25
N TRP A 79 -12.95 7.01 9.08
CA TRP A 79 -12.06 5.87 8.87
C TRP A 79 -11.21 6.02 7.61
N ASP A 80 -11.81 6.36 6.47
CA ASP A 80 -11.12 6.52 5.19
C ASP A 80 -10.08 7.64 5.24
N ARG A 81 -10.39 8.74 5.94
CA ARG A 81 -9.42 9.81 6.19
C ARG A 81 -8.24 9.35 7.05
N ALA A 82 -8.50 8.57 8.11
CA ALA A 82 -7.46 8.00 8.93
C ALA A 82 -6.58 7.03 8.13
N GLU A 83 -7.18 6.14 7.35
CA GLU A 83 -6.48 5.17 6.51
C GLU A 83 -5.62 5.86 5.43
N ALA A 84 -6.17 6.88 4.77
CA ALA A 84 -5.42 7.69 3.80
C ALA A 84 -4.22 8.38 4.44
N SER A 85 -4.36 8.91 5.66
CA SER A 85 -3.23 9.52 6.37
C SER A 85 -2.15 8.50 6.75
N ARG A 86 -2.54 7.27 7.12
CA ARG A 86 -1.61 6.19 7.44
C ARG A 86 -0.82 5.76 6.21
N LEU A 87 -1.51 5.55 5.09
CA LEU A 87 -0.90 5.22 3.80
C LEU A 87 0.07 6.31 3.33
N ALA A 88 -0.30 7.59 3.49
CA ALA A 88 0.60 8.70 3.16
C ALA A 88 1.88 8.70 4.01
N ALA A 89 1.77 8.39 5.30
CA ALA A 89 2.92 8.28 6.20
C ALA A 89 3.82 7.09 5.84
N GLU A 90 3.24 5.93 5.54
CA GLU A 90 3.97 4.75 5.08
C GLU A 90 4.73 5.02 3.77
N LEU A 91 4.07 5.65 2.79
CA LEU A 91 4.72 6.04 1.52
C LEU A 91 5.88 7.02 1.73
N ALA A 92 5.72 8.00 2.62
CA ALA A 92 6.80 8.93 2.95
C ALA A 92 8.00 8.21 3.60
N GLU A 93 7.75 7.22 4.44
CA GLU A 93 8.81 6.41 5.04
C GLU A 93 9.51 5.52 4.00
N HIS A 94 8.75 4.88 3.12
CA HIS A 94 9.30 4.12 2.00
C HIS A 94 10.22 4.97 1.13
N GLY A 95 9.81 6.18 0.77
CA GLY A 95 10.64 7.11 0.00
C GLY A 95 11.95 7.47 0.73
N ARG A 96 11.91 7.70 2.05
CA ARG A 96 13.14 7.93 2.85
C ARG A 96 14.08 6.72 2.84
N ARG A 97 13.53 5.51 2.97
CA ARG A 97 14.33 4.27 2.96
C ARG A 97 14.98 4.04 1.59
N GLU A 98 14.25 4.23 0.51
CA GLU A 98 14.79 4.11 -0.85
C GLU A 98 15.92 5.11 -1.12
N ALA A 99 15.76 6.37 -0.69
CA ALA A 99 16.81 7.37 -0.81
C ALA A 99 18.07 7.00 -0.02
N ALA A 100 17.91 6.45 1.19
CA ALA A 100 19.02 5.96 2.01
C ALA A 100 19.74 4.77 1.34
N ILE A 101 19.00 3.82 0.76
CA ILE A 101 19.55 2.68 0.03
C ILE A 101 20.31 3.15 -1.22
N ALA A 102 19.75 4.09 -1.98
CA ALA A 102 20.41 4.65 -3.15
C ALA A 102 21.75 5.30 -2.78
N LYS A 103 21.77 6.09 -1.70
CA LYS A 103 22.99 6.69 -1.17
C LYS A 103 24.01 5.64 -0.73
N ALA A 104 23.58 4.61 -0.03
CA ALA A 104 24.45 3.51 0.39
C ALA A 104 25.03 2.74 -0.81
N ARG A 105 24.25 2.51 -1.87
CA ARG A 105 24.74 1.88 -3.11
C ARG A 105 25.81 2.71 -3.80
N VAL A 106 25.62 4.04 -3.88
CA VAL A 106 26.63 4.94 -4.47
C VAL A 106 27.93 4.88 -3.66
N ALA A 107 27.84 4.92 -2.33
CA ALA A 107 29.01 4.79 -1.46
C ALA A 107 29.72 3.43 -1.64
N ALA A 108 28.96 2.33 -1.65
CA ALA A 108 29.50 0.99 -1.84
C ALA A 108 30.20 0.83 -3.20
N VAL A 109 29.64 1.41 -4.28
CA VAL A 109 30.29 1.39 -5.61
C VAL A 109 31.59 2.21 -5.60
N ALA A 110 31.62 3.35 -4.91
CA ALA A 110 32.83 4.15 -4.79
C ALA A 110 33.93 3.41 -4.01
N GLU A 111 33.57 2.76 -2.89
CA GLU A 111 34.48 1.94 -2.10
C GLU A 111 34.99 0.73 -2.88
N ALA A 112 34.11 0.01 -3.60
CA ALA A 112 34.51 -1.13 -4.43
C ALA A 112 35.52 -0.72 -5.52
N ARG A 113 35.33 0.46 -6.15
CA ARG A 113 36.30 0.99 -7.12
C ARG A 113 37.63 1.35 -6.47
N ALA A 114 37.61 1.93 -5.28
CA ALA A 114 38.84 2.24 -4.55
C ALA A 114 39.60 0.97 -4.15
N GLN A 115 38.90 -0.07 -3.69
CA GLN A 115 39.49 -1.38 -3.39
C GLN A 115 40.08 -2.04 -4.63
N ALA A 116 39.36 -2.06 -5.75
CA ALA A 116 39.88 -2.61 -7.00
C ALA A 116 41.16 -1.88 -7.48
N ALA A 117 41.24 -0.55 -7.29
CA ALA A 117 42.44 0.20 -7.61
C ALA A 117 43.63 -0.15 -6.69
N LEU A 118 43.39 -0.34 -5.39
CA LEU A 118 44.41 -0.77 -4.44
C LEU A 118 44.91 -2.19 -4.74
N GLU A 119 44.01 -3.10 -5.11
CA GLU A 119 44.35 -4.47 -5.51
C GLU A 119 45.19 -4.49 -6.79
N ALA A 120 44.79 -3.73 -7.82
CA ALA A 120 45.57 -3.60 -9.05
C ALA A 120 46.97 -3.02 -8.80
N TYR A 121 47.08 -2.03 -7.91
CA TYR A 121 48.37 -1.47 -7.51
C TYR A 121 49.23 -2.49 -6.76
N ARG A 122 48.64 -3.27 -5.85
CA ARG A 122 49.32 -4.34 -5.12
C ARG A 122 49.84 -5.42 -6.06
N GLU A 123 49.02 -5.84 -7.04
CA GLU A 123 49.43 -6.81 -8.06
C GLU A 123 50.61 -6.30 -8.89
N LYS A 124 50.61 -5.01 -9.25
CA LYS A 124 51.74 -4.37 -9.94
C LYS A 124 53.01 -4.43 -9.11
N ILE A 125 52.96 -4.06 -7.82
CA ILE A 125 54.13 -4.12 -6.93
C ILE A 125 54.67 -5.56 -6.83
N LEU A 126 53.79 -6.54 -6.68
CA LEU A 126 54.19 -7.95 -6.59
C LEU A 126 54.89 -8.41 -7.88
N LYS A 127 54.35 -8.07 -9.05
CA LYS A 127 54.99 -8.38 -10.34
C LYS A 127 56.34 -7.70 -10.50
N GLU A 128 56.47 -6.43 -10.10
CA GLU A 128 57.73 -5.70 -10.14
C GLU A 128 58.76 -6.28 -9.18
N SER A 129 58.34 -6.68 -7.97
CA SER A 129 59.18 -7.36 -6.98
C SER A 129 59.65 -8.72 -7.49
N ASP A 130 58.76 -9.53 -8.07
CA ASP A 130 59.10 -10.83 -8.64
C ASP A 130 60.08 -10.69 -9.81
N TYR A 131 59.86 -9.70 -10.68
CA TYR A 131 60.77 -9.38 -11.77
C TYR A 131 62.16 -8.97 -11.24
N ALA A 132 62.20 -8.06 -10.25
CA ALA A 132 63.44 -7.62 -9.64
C ALA A 132 64.19 -8.78 -8.96
N SER A 133 63.47 -9.69 -8.29
CA SER A 133 64.06 -10.90 -7.69
C SER A 133 64.67 -11.81 -8.75
N ARG A 134 63.93 -12.11 -9.82
CA ARG A 134 64.43 -12.95 -10.93
C ARG A 134 65.63 -12.34 -11.63
N GLU A 135 65.66 -11.02 -11.79
CA GLU A 135 66.80 -10.32 -12.36
C GLU A 135 68.01 -10.36 -11.42
N ASN A 136 67.79 -10.23 -10.10
CA ASN A 136 68.85 -10.35 -9.10
C ASN A 136 69.42 -11.78 -9.02
N ASP A 137 68.59 -12.81 -9.14
CA ASP A 137 69.02 -14.22 -9.17
C ASP A 137 69.89 -14.56 -10.40
N ARG A 138 69.73 -13.81 -11.49
CA ARG A 138 70.55 -13.96 -12.71
C ARG A 138 71.86 -13.19 -12.65
N ARG A 139 72.02 -12.26 -11.70
CA ARG A 139 73.30 -11.58 -11.53
C ARG A 139 74.32 -12.57 -11.00
N PRO A 140 75.57 -12.53 -11.50
CA PRO A 140 76.63 -13.35 -10.93
C PRO A 140 76.71 -13.05 -9.43
N CYS A 141 76.58 -14.10 -8.62
CA CYS A 141 76.68 -14.01 -7.17
C CYS A 141 77.94 -13.19 -6.84
N LEU A 142 77.76 -12.12 -6.05
CA LEU A 142 78.87 -11.30 -5.62
C LEU A 142 79.98 -12.22 -5.06
N PRO A 143 81.23 -12.11 -5.54
CA PRO A 143 82.31 -12.97 -5.06
C PRO A 143 82.40 -12.86 -3.54
N ALA A 144 82.74 -13.95 -2.85
CA ALA A 144 82.73 -14.01 -1.39
C ALA A 144 83.56 -12.91 -0.69
N SER A 145 84.50 -12.28 -1.41
CA SER A 145 85.29 -11.12 -0.98
C SER A 145 84.54 -9.79 -0.97
N SER A 146 83.37 -9.70 -1.59
CA SER A 146 82.57 -8.47 -1.76
C SER A 146 81.35 -8.39 -0.85
N VAL A 147 81.11 -9.40 0.00
CA VAL A 147 80.07 -9.38 1.02
C VAL A 147 80.69 -9.04 2.37
N VAL A 148 80.29 -7.91 2.97
CA VAL A 148 80.72 -7.52 4.33
C VAL A 148 80.20 -8.56 5.32
N ARG A 149 81.07 -9.44 5.82
CA ARG A 149 80.76 -10.31 6.96
C ARG A 149 80.73 -9.45 8.22
N LEU A 150 79.54 -9.16 8.72
CA LEU A 150 79.38 -8.61 10.06
C LEU A 150 79.95 -9.65 11.05
N ASN A 151 81.14 -9.37 11.59
CA ASN A 151 81.70 -10.16 12.67
C ASN A 151 80.74 -10.07 13.85
N ARG A 152 80.24 -11.24 14.29
CA ARG A 152 79.42 -11.37 15.49
C ARG A 152 80.27 -10.87 16.66
N ILE A 153 79.93 -9.70 17.20
CA ILE A 153 80.54 -9.20 18.43
C ILE A 153 80.15 -10.18 19.54
N ARG A 154 81.15 -10.69 20.24
CA ARG A 154 81.02 -11.70 21.30
C ARG A 154 80.84 -11.01 22.65
#